data_AF-A0A800LTN1-F1
#
_entry.id   AF-A0A800LTN1-F1
#
_cell.length_a   1.000
_cell.length_b   1.000
_cell.length_c   1.000
_cell.angle_alpha   90.00
_cell.angle_beta   90.00
_cell.angle_gamma   90.00
#
_symmetry.space_group_name_H-M   'P 1'
#
loop_
_entity.id
_entity.type
_entity.pdbx_description
1 polymer ?
#
loop_
_entity_poly.entity_id
_entity_poly.type
_entity_poly.pdbx_seq_one_letter_code
_entity_poly.pdbx_strand_id
1 'polypeptide(L)'
;MQLCTSEQMQSIDHRTIEELNIPGFELMERAGQAVACVAQHMLGEISDKKVAIFCGKGNNGGDGLVAGRCLLQAGADVCCYLLASQNVFTGDAASHLTLAQQAGVPLATILDDDLKSMTIEADLIIDAILGTGLKGMVRGLPAAAITRVNGVDVPVLSVDIPSGLTSECGYPDLKNKNQWPCIRADQTVTMGLMKIDLAIYPGKAWGGKTEVADIGFPADAIKAENLWMSMPDREEMARLIPTHHPAEHKGDRGRVAVVAGSVGMAGAA
;
A
#
# COMPACT_ATOMS: atom_id res chain seq x y z
N MET A 1 -7.66 -8.29 13.03
CA MET A 1 -6.34 -7.84 12.50
C MET A 1 -5.93 -6.50 13.12
N GLN A 2 -4.70 -6.33 13.62
CA GLN A 2 -4.24 -5.04 14.17
C GLN A 2 -3.95 -4.00 13.07
N LEU A 3 -4.19 -2.74 13.37
CA LEU A 3 -3.92 -1.60 12.51
C LEU A 3 -2.83 -0.72 13.12
N CYS A 4 -2.06 -0.03 12.28
CA CYS A 4 -1.06 0.94 12.69
C CYS A 4 -1.23 2.27 11.95
N THR A 5 -0.66 3.33 12.50
CA THR A 5 -0.39 4.57 11.75
C THR A 5 0.93 4.46 11.00
N SER A 6 1.14 5.35 10.02
CA SER A 6 2.43 5.50 9.33
C SER A 6 3.60 5.71 10.30
N GLU A 7 3.41 6.50 11.36
CA GLU A 7 4.43 6.77 12.38
C GLU A 7 4.75 5.51 13.21
N GLN A 8 3.73 4.77 13.64
CA GLN A 8 3.92 3.51 14.36
C GLN A 8 4.65 2.48 13.50
N MET A 9 4.33 2.40 12.20
CA MET A 9 5.05 1.50 11.29
C MET A 9 6.52 1.90 11.14
N GLN A 10 6.82 3.20 11.01
CA GLN A 10 8.21 3.70 10.98
C GLN A 10 8.97 3.39 12.27
N SER A 11 8.30 3.45 13.43
CA SER A 11 8.88 3.06 14.71
C SER A 11 9.18 1.55 14.77
N ILE A 12 8.27 0.71 14.25
CA ILE A 12 8.49 -0.75 14.14
C ILE A 12 9.69 -1.05 13.23
N ASP A 13 9.78 -0.39 12.07
CA ASP A 13 10.93 -0.51 11.16
C ASP A 13 12.23 -0.11 11.86
N HIS A 14 12.27 1.06 12.48
CA HIS A 14 13.44 1.56 13.19
C HIS A 14 13.88 0.60 14.30
N ARG A 15 12.96 0.11 15.14
CA ARG A 15 13.27 -0.87 16.18
C ARG A 15 13.81 -2.17 15.60
N THR A 16 13.21 -2.64 14.50
CA THR A 16 13.63 -3.87 13.83
C THR A 16 15.07 -3.78 13.32
N ILE A 17 15.42 -2.64 12.72
CA ILE A 17 16.74 -2.40 12.14
C ILE A 17 17.77 -2.08 13.23
N GLU A 18 17.51 -1.09 14.06
CA GLU A 18 18.49 -0.51 14.98
C GLU A 18 18.59 -1.26 16.31
N GLU A 19 17.49 -1.79 16.85
CA GLU A 19 17.49 -2.46 18.15
C GLU A 19 17.63 -3.99 18.01
N LEU A 20 16.99 -4.57 16.99
CA LEU A 20 16.97 -6.02 16.76
C LEU A 20 17.97 -6.50 15.70
N ASN A 21 18.73 -5.58 15.08
CA ASN A 21 19.81 -5.86 14.13
C ASN A 21 19.37 -6.67 12.89
N ILE A 22 18.12 -6.52 12.44
CA ILE A 22 17.67 -7.11 11.18
C ILE A 22 18.00 -6.11 10.06
N PRO A 23 18.79 -6.49 9.04
CA PRO A 23 19.19 -5.54 8.00
C PRO A 23 18.00 -5.00 7.21
N GLY A 24 17.87 -3.67 7.10
CA GLY A 24 16.85 -3.02 6.27
C GLY A 24 16.89 -3.49 4.81
N PHE A 25 18.09 -3.78 4.31
CA PHE A 25 18.32 -4.41 3.00
C PHE A 25 17.50 -5.69 2.80
N GLU A 26 17.43 -6.58 3.81
CA GLU A 26 16.66 -7.83 3.73
C GLU A 26 15.15 -7.59 3.83
N LEU A 27 14.72 -6.61 4.64
CA LEU A 27 13.31 -6.23 4.73
C LEU A 27 12.81 -5.70 3.38
N MET A 28 13.59 -4.83 2.74
CA MET A 28 13.30 -4.29 1.39
C MET A 28 13.29 -5.39 0.33
N GLU A 29 14.21 -6.37 0.41
CA GLU A 29 14.20 -7.54 -0.47
C GLU A 29 12.90 -8.34 -0.35
N ARG A 30 12.44 -8.62 0.88
CA ARG A 30 11.19 -9.35 1.13
C ARG A 30 9.96 -8.54 0.69
N ALA A 31 9.97 -7.23 0.94
CA ALA A 31 8.89 -6.32 0.54
C ALA A 31 8.71 -6.29 -0.98
N GLY A 32 9.78 -6.08 -1.74
CA GLY A 32 9.72 -6.09 -3.20
C GLY A 32 9.36 -7.46 -3.80
N GLN A 33 9.82 -8.56 -3.19
CA GLN A 33 9.39 -9.91 -3.59
C GLN A 33 7.89 -10.13 -3.38
N ALA A 34 7.31 -9.62 -2.29
CA ALA A 34 5.87 -9.68 -2.05
C ALA A 34 5.10 -8.87 -3.11
N VAL A 35 5.59 -7.67 -3.48
CA VAL A 35 5.01 -6.87 -4.56
C VAL A 35 5.04 -7.63 -5.89
N ALA A 36 6.19 -8.23 -6.24
CA ALA A 36 6.33 -9.01 -7.47
C ALA A 36 5.38 -10.22 -7.50
N CYS A 37 5.20 -10.91 -6.37
CA CYS A 37 4.26 -12.01 -6.23
C CYS A 37 2.81 -11.57 -6.51
N VAL A 38 2.39 -10.44 -5.94
CA VAL A 38 1.05 -9.89 -6.19
C VAL A 38 0.89 -9.41 -7.63
N ALA A 39 1.90 -8.77 -8.20
CA ALA A 39 1.91 -8.37 -9.60
C ALA A 39 1.75 -9.57 -10.55
N GLN A 40 2.45 -10.69 -10.28
CA GLN A 40 2.28 -11.96 -11.00
C GLN A 40 0.85 -12.46 -10.93
N HIS A 41 0.23 -12.45 -9.74
CA HIS A 41 -1.18 -12.87 -9.59
C HIS A 41 -2.16 -11.97 -10.35
N MET A 42 -1.90 -10.66 -10.42
CA MET A 42 -2.73 -9.72 -11.18
C MET A 42 -2.63 -9.93 -12.68
N LEU A 43 -1.43 -10.25 -13.18
CA LEU A 43 -1.14 -10.45 -14.61
C LEU A 43 -1.51 -11.85 -15.11
N GLY A 44 -1.51 -12.86 -14.22
CA GLY A 44 -1.69 -14.26 -14.58
C GLY A 44 -0.44 -14.82 -15.25
N GLU A 45 -0.54 -15.16 -16.54
CA GLU A 45 0.62 -15.60 -17.32
C GLU A 45 1.53 -14.40 -17.58
N ILE A 46 2.74 -14.44 -17.01
CA ILE A 46 3.63 -13.27 -16.92
C ILE A 46 4.54 -13.08 -18.13
N SER A 47 4.76 -14.10 -18.96
CA SER A 47 5.70 -14.01 -20.08
C SER A 47 5.27 -12.88 -21.02
N ASP A 48 6.24 -12.03 -21.40
CA ASP A 48 6.04 -10.89 -22.30
C ASP A 48 5.03 -9.82 -21.81
N LYS A 49 4.58 -9.88 -20.56
CA LYS A 49 3.74 -8.84 -19.94
C LYS A 49 4.57 -7.59 -19.67
N LYS A 50 4.05 -6.45 -20.10
CA LYS A 50 4.71 -5.15 -19.91
C LYS A 50 4.39 -4.58 -18.55
N VAL A 51 5.41 -4.31 -17.73
CA VAL A 51 5.26 -3.73 -16.41
C VAL A 51 6.02 -2.41 -16.31
N ALA A 52 5.30 -1.32 -16.05
CA ALA A 52 5.85 -0.01 -15.81
C ALA A 52 5.93 0.26 -14.31
N ILE A 53 7.12 0.48 -13.76
CA ILE A 53 7.32 0.73 -12.33
C ILE A 53 7.76 2.17 -12.12
N PHE A 54 6.99 2.95 -11.38
CA PHE A 54 7.36 4.34 -11.05
C PHE A 54 8.03 4.38 -9.68
N CYS A 55 9.34 4.62 -9.66
CA CYS A 55 10.13 4.60 -8.43
C CYS A 55 10.45 6.02 -7.96
N GLY A 56 10.11 6.30 -6.69
CA GLY A 56 10.66 7.44 -5.97
C GLY A 56 12.10 7.22 -5.53
N LYS A 57 12.69 8.22 -4.90
CA LYS A 57 14.08 8.18 -4.40
C LYS A 57 14.26 7.46 -3.04
N GLY A 58 13.17 7.21 -2.32
CA GLY A 58 13.18 6.66 -0.97
C GLY A 58 13.02 5.13 -0.95
N ASN A 59 12.79 4.58 0.24
CA ASN A 59 12.65 3.13 0.46
C ASN A 59 11.54 2.51 -0.40
N ASN A 60 10.40 3.19 -0.56
CA ASN A 60 9.31 2.72 -1.42
C ASN A 60 9.76 2.48 -2.88
N GLY A 61 10.63 3.37 -3.39
CA GLY A 61 11.23 3.20 -4.72
C GLY A 61 12.22 2.04 -4.77
N GLY A 62 12.92 1.77 -3.67
CA GLY A 62 13.75 0.59 -3.48
C GLY A 62 12.95 -0.71 -3.55
N ASP A 63 11.79 -0.77 -2.88
CA ASP A 63 10.86 -1.91 -2.97
C ASP A 63 10.40 -2.14 -4.42
N GLY A 64 10.10 -1.06 -5.15
CA GLY A 64 9.78 -1.10 -6.59
C GLY A 64 10.93 -1.62 -7.46
N LEU A 65 12.17 -1.25 -7.15
CA LEU A 65 13.37 -1.74 -7.87
C LEU A 65 13.59 -3.24 -7.64
N VAL A 66 13.38 -3.73 -6.41
CA VAL A 66 13.40 -5.16 -6.09
C VAL A 66 12.30 -5.87 -6.87
N ALA A 67 11.06 -5.35 -6.84
CA ALA A 67 9.94 -5.92 -7.59
C ALA A 67 10.25 -6.01 -9.09
N GLY A 68 10.84 -4.95 -9.68
CA GLY A 68 11.25 -4.93 -11.07
C GLY A 68 12.28 -5.99 -11.42
N ARG A 69 13.28 -6.19 -10.56
CA ARG A 69 14.27 -7.28 -10.72
C ARG A 69 13.60 -8.66 -10.67
N CYS A 70 12.71 -8.89 -9.72
CA CYS A 70 12.00 -10.17 -9.59
C CYS A 70 11.07 -10.44 -10.79
N LEU A 71 10.35 -9.43 -11.28
CA LEU A 71 9.45 -9.56 -12.42
C LEU A 71 10.21 -9.79 -13.73
N LEU A 72 11.34 -9.12 -13.94
CA LEU A 72 12.22 -9.37 -15.08
C LEU A 72 12.72 -10.82 -15.08
N GLN A 73 13.17 -11.32 -13.91
CA GLN A 73 13.60 -12.72 -13.76
C GLN A 73 12.46 -13.72 -14.01
N ALA A 74 11.21 -13.32 -13.77
CA ALA A 74 10.03 -14.13 -14.05
C ALA A 74 9.58 -14.08 -15.53
N GLY A 75 10.21 -13.27 -16.39
CA GLY A 75 9.93 -13.21 -17.82
C GLY A 75 9.04 -12.04 -18.28
N ALA A 76 8.75 -11.08 -17.40
CA ALA A 76 8.06 -9.85 -17.80
C ALA A 76 8.98 -8.88 -18.56
N ASP A 77 8.40 -8.04 -19.42
CA ASP A 77 9.05 -6.87 -20.01
C ASP A 77 8.92 -5.68 -19.04
N VAL A 78 9.96 -5.41 -18.27
CA VAL A 78 9.94 -4.43 -17.17
C VAL A 78 10.65 -3.14 -17.56
N CYS A 79 10.07 -2.00 -17.24
CA CYS A 79 10.77 -0.71 -17.24
C CYS A 79 10.53 0.05 -15.93
N CYS A 80 11.61 0.43 -15.25
CA CYS A 80 11.54 1.27 -14.06
C CYS A 80 11.82 2.73 -14.41
N TYR A 81 10.82 3.58 -14.18
CA TYR A 81 10.87 5.03 -14.34
C TYR A 81 11.28 5.68 -13.01
N LEU A 82 12.48 6.24 -12.95
CA LEU A 82 13.02 6.89 -11.77
C LEU A 82 12.59 8.37 -11.74
N LEU A 83 11.91 8.79 -10.69
CA LEU A 83 11.45 10.18 -10.48
C LEU A 83 12.49 11.04 -9.75
N ALA A 84 13.75 10.63 -9.81
CA ALA A 84 14.90 11.35 -9.31
C ALA A 84 16.16 10.83 -10.00
N SER A 85 17.22 11.63 -10.02
CA SER A 85 18.51 11.17 -10.51
C SER A 85 19.06 10.05 -9.62
N GLN A 86 19.71 9.06 -10.24
CA GLN A 86 20.24 7.87 -9.56
C GLN A 86 21.19 8.18 -8.39
N ASN A 87 21.94 9.28 -8.47
CA ASN A 87 22.87 9.72 -7.42
C ASN A 87 22.20 10.26 -6.15
N VAL A 88 20.87 10.45 -6.15
CA VAL A 88 20.10 10.91 -4.97
C VAL A 88 19.59 9.73 -4.13
N PHE A 89 19.60 8.51 -4.67
CA PHE A 89 19.26 7.32 -3.91
C PHE A 89 20.33 7.08 -2.85
N THR A 90 19.91 6.71 -1.63
CA THR A 90 20.80 6.47 -0.49
C THR A 90 20.40 5.20 0.26
N GLY A 91 21.31 4.65 1.07
CA GLY A 91 21.02 3.49 1.91
C GLY A 91 20.60 2.26 1.10
N ASP A 92 19.63 1.50 1.62
CA ASP A 92 19.16 0.26 1.01
C ASP A 92 18.59 0.46 -0.40
N ALA A 93 17.89 1.58 -0.64
CA ALA A 93 17.35 1.89 -1.97
C ALA A 93 18.46 2.08 -3.03
N ALA A 94 19.62 2.64 -2.65
CA ALA A 94 20.77 2.76 -3.56
C ALA A 94 21.41 1.39 -3.86
N SER A 95 21.49 0.53 -2.85
CA SER A 95 21.99 -0.83 -3.01
C SER A 95 21.10 -1.62 -3.97
N HIS A 96 19.78 -1.55 -3.81
CA HIS A 96 18.82 -2.21 -4.70
C HIS A 96 18.74 -1.60 -6.09
N LEU A 97 18.97 -0.29 -6.24
CA LEU A 97 19.17 0.35 -7.55
C LEU A 97 20.38 -0.26 -8.28
N THR A 98 21.50 -0.44 -7.59
CA THR A 98 22.71 -1.05 -8.15
C THR A 98 22.45 -2.51 -8.58
N LEU A 99 21.72 -3.28 -7.76
CA LEU A 99 21.35 -4.66 -8.09
C LEU A 99 20.39 -4.74 -9.27
N ALA A 100 19.43 -3.83 -9.39
CA ALA A 100 18.54 -3.75 -10.53
C ALA A 100 19.32 -3.48 -11.83
N GLN A 101 20.31 -2.57 -11.79
CA GLN A 101 21.20 -2.32 -12.93
C GLN A 101 22.00 -3.55 -13.32
N GLN A 102 22.61 -4.23 -12.34
CA GLN A 102 23.41 -5.44 -12.59
C GLN A 102 22.56 -6.60 -13.12
N ALA A 103 21.30 -6.68 -12.72
CA ALA A 103 20.33 -7.65 -13.22
C ALA A 103 19.80 -7.32 -14.62
N GLY A 104 20.15 -6.15 -15.18
CA GLY A 104 19.74 -5.73 -16.51
C GLY A 104 18.33 -5.13 -16.58
N VAL A 105 17.77 -4.67 -15.45
CA VAL A 105 16.48 -3.97 -15.44
C VAL A 105 16.60 -2.66 -16.23
N PRO A 106 15.77 -2.41 -17.26
CA PRO A 106 15.72 -1.13 -17.95
C PRO A 106 15.34 0.01 -16.99
N LEU A 107 16.23 0.99 -16.81
CA LEU A 107 16.02 2.16 -15.96
C LEU A 107 15.95 3.43 -16.80
N ALA A 108 14.85 4.17 -16.71
CA ALA A 108 14.67 5.46 -17.35
C ALA A 108 14.51 6.55 -16.30
N THR A 109 15.45 7.50 -16.23
CA THR A 109 15.28 8.69 -15.38
C THR A 109 14.35 9.66 -16.08
N ILE A 110 13.26 10.04 -15.43
CA ILE A 110 12.26 10.96 -15.96
C ILE A 110 12.51 12.36 -15.39
N LEU A 111 12.55 13.35 -16.26
CA LEU A 111 12.56 14.78 -15.90
C LEU A 111 11.18 15.39 -16.20
N ASP A 112 10.84 16.53 -15.59
CA ASP A 112 9.48 17.10 -15.57
C ASP A 112 8.80 17.19 -16.95
N ASP A 113 9.55 17.51 -18.01
CA ASP A 113 8.98 17.66 -19.36
C ASP A 113 8.66 16.32 -20.05
N ASP A 114 9.27 15.21 -19.62
CA ASP A 114 9.15 13.91 -20.27
C ASP A 114 7.79 13.23 -19.96
N LEU A 115 7.21 13.48 -18.77
CA LEU A 115 5.97 12.81 -18.35
C LEU A 115 4.75 13.17 -19.21
N LYS A 116 4.70 14.40 -19.74
CA LYS A 116 3.53 14.88 -20.48
C LYS A 116 3.38 14.22 -21.85
N SER A 117 4.50 13.87 -22.47
CA SER A 117 4.56 13.22 -23.79
C SER A 117 4.70 11.70 -23.69
N MET A 118 5.07 11.18 -22.51
CA MET A 118 5.25 9.75 -22.30
C MET A 118 3.95 8.98 -22.51
N THR A 119 3.98 8.02 -23.43
CA THR A 119 2.93 7.00 -23.58
C THR A 119 3.29 5.82 -22.68
N ILE A 120 2.37 5.43 -21.80
CA ILE A 120 2.54 4.25 -20.94
C ILE A 120 1.85 3.09 -21.66
N GLU A 121 2.64 2.21 -22.26
CA GLU A 121 2.17 0.94 -22.81
C GLU A 121 2.55 -0.17 -21.85
N ALA A 122 1.66 -0.49 -20.91
CA ALA A 122 1.88 -1.52 -19.91
C ALA A 122 0.60 -2.33 -19.68
N ASP A 123 0.76 -3.59 -19.30
CA ASP A 123 -0.31 -4.44 -18.77
C ASP A 123 -0.55 -4.17 -17.27
N LEU A 124 0.48 -3.67 -16.56
CA LEU A 124 0.41 -3.31 -15.14
C LEU A 124 1.33 -2.11 -14.85
N ILE A 125 0.85 -1.17 -14.02
CA ILE A 125 1.66 -0.12 -13.43
C ILE A 125 1.90 -0.43 -11.96
N ILE A 126 3.15 -0.32 -11.50
CA ILE A 126 3.51 -0.41 -10.09
C ILE A 126 3.84 1.00 -9.58
N ASP A 127 3.05 1.46 -8.61
CA ASP A 127 3.25 2.71 -7.88
C ASP A 127 4.18 2.48 -6.69
N ALA A 128 5.46 2.82 -6.89
CA ALA A 128 6.52 2.81 -5.90
C ALA A 128 7.06 4.24 -5.65
N ILE A 129 6.20 5.26 -5.81
CA ILE A 129 6.61 6.67 -5.85
C ILE A 129 6.87 7.21 -4.43
N LEU A 130 5.89 7.10 -3.52
CA LEU A 130 5.92 7.66 -2.17
C LEU A 130 5.21 6.71 -1.20
N GLY A 131 5.86 6.36 -0.10
CA GLY A 131 5.27 5.56 0.98
C GLY A 131 4.87 6.40 2.19
N THR A 132 4.91 5.77 3.37
CA THR A 132 4.57 6.38 4.67
C THR A 132 5.41 7.60 5.08
N GLY A 133 6.57 7.84 4.44
CA GLY A 133 7.45 8.98 4.72
C GLY A 133 6.98 10.32 4.15
N LEU A 134 5.88 10.36 3.39
CA LEU A 134 5.35 11.59 2.80
C LEU A 134 4.80 12.55 3.87
N LYS A 135 5.29 13.80 3.83
CA LYS A 135 4.81 14.90 4.67
C LYS A 135 4.14 15.99 3.82
N GLY A 136 2.89 16.30 4.15
CA GLY A 136 2.09 17.30 3.44
C GLY A 136 1.69 16.90 2.01
N MET A 137 1.18 17.87 1.25
CA MET A 137 0.69 17.65 -0.12
C MET A 137 1.82 17.26 -1.10
N VAL A 138 1.53 16.31 -1.98
CA VAL A 138 2.44 15.94 -3.08
C VAL A 138 2.57 17.10 -4.07
N ARG A 139 3.79 17.38 -4.52
CA ARG A 139 4.13 18.49 -5.43
C ARG A 139 5.18 18.06 -6.45
N GLY A 140 5.34 18.85 -7.50
CA GLY A 140 6.37 18.67 -8.52
C GLY A 140 6.25 17.35 -9.29
N LEU A 141 7.39 16.78 -9.67
CA LEU A 141 7.48 15.58 -10.49
C LEU A 141 6.65 14.38 -9.96
N PRO A 142 6.66 14.03 -8.65
CA PRO A 142 5.77 12.99 -8.12
C PRO A 142 4.28 13.26 -8.36
N ALA A 143 3.82 14.51 -8.19
CA ALA A 143 2.41 14.85 -8.42
C ALA A 143 2.04 14.73 -9.91
N ALA A 144 2.95 15.12 -10.80
CA ALA A 144 2.78 14.95 -12.24
C ALA A 144 2.73 13.46 -12.64
N ALA A 145 3.59 12.62 -12.06
CA ALA A 145 3.59 11.19 -12.29
C ALA A 145 2.29 10.54 -11.83
N ILE A 146 1.82 10.86 -10.63
CA ILE A 146 0.52 10.38 -10.12
C ILE A 146 -0.62 10.77 -11.05
N THR A 147 -0.63 12.02 -11.52
CA THR A 147 -1.64 12.50 -12.47
C THR A 147 -1.59 11.73 -13.78
N ARG A 148 -0.38 11.42 -14.28
CA ARG A 148 -0.19 10.64 -15.51
C ARG A 148 -0.67 9.21 -15.36
N VAL A 149 -0.32 8.55 -14.25
CA VAL A 149 -0.71 7.16 -13.95
C VAL A 149 -2.23 7.04 -13.79
N ASN A 150 -2.87 7.93 -13.04
CA ASN A 150 -4.34 7.92 -12.90
C ASN A 150 -5.09 8.26 -14.21
N GLY A 151 -4.39 8.81 -15.21
CA GLY A 151 -4.96 9.23 -16.48
C GLY A 151 -4.91 8.16 -17.57
N VAL A 152 -4.36 6.97 -17.30
CA VAL A 152 -4.34 5.84 -18.23
C VAL A 152 -5.25 4.71 -17.75
N ASP A 153 -5.78 3.94 -18.68
CA ASP A 153 -6.63 2.78 -18.40
C ASP A 153 -5.78 1.51 -18.30
N VAL A 154 -4.94 1.46 -17.27
CA VAL A 154 -4.04 0.34 -16.97
C VAL A 154 -4.17 0.01 -15.48
N PRO A 155 -4.27 -1.27 -15.08
CA PRO A 155 -4.31 -1.66 -13.68
C PRO A 155 -3.11 -1.11 -12.89
N VAL A 156 -3.34 -0.64 -11.66
CA VAL A 156 -2.32 -0.07 -10.79
C VAL A 156 -2.18 -0.88 -9.51
N LEU A 157 -0.94 -1.29 -9.21
CA LEU A 157 -0.52 -1.92 -7.97
C LEU A 157 0.31 -0.94 -7.14
N SER A 158 -0.17 -0.52 -5.98
CA SER A 158 0.60 0.35 -5.08
C SER A 158 1.46 -0.43 -4.10
N VAL A 159 2.67 0.07 -3.89
CA VAL A 159 3.63 -0.42 -2.90
C VAL A 159 3.46 0.35 -1.61
N ASP A 160 3.29 -0.40 -0.52
CA ASP A 160 3.03 0.02 0.85
C ASP A 160 1.69 0.75 1.07
N ILE A 161 1.53 1.88 0.38
CA ILE A 161 0.35 2.74 0.39
C ILE A 161 0.28 3.51 -0.95
N PRO A 162 -0.91 3.76 -1.52
CA PRO A 162 -1.02 4.60 -2.72
C PRO A 162 -0.32 5.94 -2.53
N SER A 163 0.59 6.27 -3.44
CA SER A 163 1.34 7.51 -3.36
C SER A 163 0.39 8.70 -3.29
N GLY A 164 0.58 9.55 -2.28
CA GLY A 164 -0.31 10.68 -1.98
C GLY A 164 -1.49 10.37 -1.03
N LEU A 165 -1.58 9.14 -0.51
CA LEU A 165 -2.51 8.74 0.54
C LEU A 165 -1.78 8.69 1.89
N THR A 166 -1.72 9.80 2.63
CA THR A 166 -1.33 9.76 4.04
C THR A 166 -2.23 10.69 4.85
N SER A 167 -2.36 10.41 6.15
CA SER A 167 -3.03 11.29 7.12
C SER A 167 -2.48 12.72 7.07
N GLU A 168 -1.18 12.86 6.79
CA GLU A 168 -0.44 14.12 6.62
C GLU A 168 -0.76 14.88 5.32
N CYS A 169 -1.23 14.20 4.27
CA CYS A 169 -1.71 14.90 3.07
C CYS A 169 -3.03 15.64 3.33
N GLY A 170 -3.78 15.23 4.35
CA GLY A 170 -5.16 15.66 4.56
C GLY A 170 -6.13 14.88 3.67
N TYR A 171 -7.42 15.04 3.96
CA TYR A 171 -8.48 14.41 3.18
C TYR A 171 -8.91 15.31 2.02
N PRO A 172 -9.12 14.77 0.82
CA PRO A 172 -9.62 15.55 -0.30
C PRO A 172 -11.02 16.06 0.03
N ASP A 173 -11.24 17.36 -0.11
CA ASP A 173 -12.61 17.87 -0.23
C ASP A 173 -13.27 17.15 -1.42
N LEU A 174 -14.49 16.63 -1.23
CA LEU A 174 -15.30 15.96 -2.24
C LEU A 174 -15.39 16.77 -3.54
N LYS A 175 -15.30 18.10 -3.47
CA LYS A 175 -15.29 19.01 -4.64
C LYS A 175 -14.02 18.90 -5.49
N ASN A 176 -12.88 18.61 -4.89
CA ASN A 176 -11.56 18.59 -5.56
C ASN A 176 -10.93 17.19 -5.59
N LYS A 177 -11.67 16.13 -5.27
CA LYS A 177 -11.17 14.74 -5.19
C LYS A 177 -10.45 14.24 -6.46
N ASN A 178 -10.81 14.79 -7.63
CA ASN A 178 -10.21 14.44 -8.92
C ASN A 178 -8.89 15.19 -9.20
N GLN A 179 -8.63 16.29 -8.49
CA GLN A 179 -7.39 17.07 -8.59
C GLN A 179 -6.40 16.71 -7.49
N TRP A 180 -6.78 15.81 -6.57
CA TRP A 180 -5.92 15.38 -5.49
C TRP A 180 -4.85 14.43 -6.03
N PRO A 181 -3.55 14.75 -5.89
CA PRO A 181 -2.46 13.95 -6.45
C PRO A 181 -2.22 12.71 -5.60
N CYS A 182 -3.18 11.79 -5.64
CA CYS A 182 -3.10 10.48 -5.00
C CYS A 182 -3.47 9.38 -5.99
N ILE A 183 -2.71 8.30 -5.99
CA ILE A 183 -2.94 7.13 -6.83
C ILE A 183 -4.32 6.50 -6.55
N ARG A 184 -4.92 5.94 -7.61
CA ARG A 184 -6.10 5.08 -7.55
C ARG A 184 -5.65 3.68 -7.92
N ALA A 185 -5.31 2.89 -6.91
CA ALA A 185 -4.83 1.53 -7.08
C ALA A 185 -5.99 0.53 -7.18
N ASP A 186 -5.84 -0.46 -8.05
CA ASP A 186 -6.69 -1.65 -8.08
C ASP A 186 -6.34 -2.60 -6.93
N GLN A 187 -5.06 -2.65 -6.57
CA GLN A 187 -4.56 -3.42 -5.44
C GLN A 187 -3.38 -2.71 -4.75
N THR A 188 -3.21 -2.91 -3.45
CA THR A 188 -2.08 -2.39 -2.65
C THR A 188 -1.45 -3.53 -1.86
N VAL A 189 -0.12 -3.62 -1.88
CA VAL A 189 0.66 -4.51 -0.99
C VAL A 189 1.24 -3.67 0.13
N THR A 190 0.74 -3.84 1.35
CA THR A 190 1.20 -3.09 2.53
C THR A 190 2.10 -3.93 3.42
N MET A 191 3.20 -3.36 3.91
CA MET A 191 4.26 -4.14 4.59
C MET A 191 4.00 -4.26 6.09
N GLY A 192 4.04 -5.49 6.61
CA GLY A 192 3.94 -5.83 8.03
C GLY A 192 2.53 -5.74 8.60
N LEU A 193 1.99 -4.54 8.66
CA LEU A 193 0.66 -4.25 9.21
C LEU A 193 -0.12 -3.32 8.29
N MET A 194 -1.45 -3.46 8.32
CA MET A 194 -2.33 -2.56 7.58
C MET A 194 -2.32 -1.17 8.22
N LYS A 195 -1.95 -0.17 7.42
CA LYS A 195 -2.02 1.24 7.80
C LYS A 195 -3.49 1.66 7.89
N ILE A 196 -3.82 2.49 8.88
CA ILE A 196 -5.19 2.99 9.11
C ILE A 196 -5.74 3.70 7.87
N ASP A 197 -4.89 4.39 7.13
CA ASP A 197 -5.24 5.10 5.90
C ASP A 197 -5.86 4.18 4.84
N LEU A 198 -5.47 2.89 4.80
CA LEU A 198 -6.05 1.88 3.90
C LEU A 198 -7.35 1.27 4.43
N ALA A 199 -7.63 1.42 5.73
CA ALA A 199 -8.81 0.87 6.38
C ALA A 199 -10.03 1.80 6.31
N ILE A 200 -9.82 3.10 6.13
CA ILE A 200 -10.85 4.16 6.17
C ILE A 200 -10.99 4.89 4.84
N TYR A 201 -12.14 5.53 4.61
CA TYR A 201 -12.36 6.29 3.37
C TYR A 201 -11.62 7.64 3.39
N PRO A 202 -11.10 8.11 2.24
CA PRO A 202 -11.21 7.49 0.91
C PRO A 202 -10.14 6.43 0.64
N GLY A 203 -9.15 6.26 1.51
CA GLY A 203 -8.02 5.37 1.26
C GLY A 203 -8.40 3.91 1.04
N LYS A 204 -9.43 3.40 1.72
CA LYS A 204 -10.04 2.09 1.44
C LYS A 204 -10.51 1.94 -0.02
N ALA A 205 -11.05 3.01 -0.61
CA ALA A 205 -11.44 2.99 -2.02
C ALA A 205 -10.25 3.19 -2.95
N TRP A 206 -9.26 3.97 -2.54
CA TRP A 206 -8.13 4.36 -3.38
C TRP A 206 -6.97 3.36 -3.36
N GLY A 207 -6.89 2.50 -2.34
CA GLY A 207 -5.95 1.39 -2.26
C GLY A 207 -6.47 0.09 -2.85
N GLY A 208 -7.73 0.06 -3.32
CA GLY A 208 -8.33 -1.11 -3.92
C GLY A 208 -8.34 -2.33 -2.99
N LYS A 209 -8.05 -3.51 -3.54
CA LYS A 209 -7.83 -4.72 -2.74
C LYS A 209 -6.53 -4.55 -1.94
N THR A 210 -6.53 -4.72 -0.63
CA THR A 210 -5.31 -4.62 0.18
C THR A 210 -4.82 -5.99 0.61
N GLU A 211 -3.53 -6.25 0.41
CA GLU A 211 -2.82 -7.42 0.89
C GLU A 211 -1.74 -7.00 1.88
N VAL A 212 -1.68 -7.64 3.04
CA VAL A 212 -0.65 -7.38 4.06
C VAL A 212 0.47 -8.40 3.86
N ALA A 213 1.64 -7.92 3.45
CA ALA A 213 2.82 -8.77 3.27
C ALA A 213 3.58 -8.90 4.59
N ASP A 214 3.80 -10.13 5.03
CA ASP A 214 4.74 -10.41 6.13
C ASP A 214 6.17 -10.35 5.59
N ILE A 215 6.90 -9.29 5.93
CA ILE A 215 8.28 -9.07 5.51
C ILE A 215 9.29 -9.43 6.61
N GLY A 216 8.85 -10.09 7.69
CA GLY A 216 9.72 -10.60 8.75
C GLY A 216 9.92 -9.64 9.92
N PHE A 217 8.96 -8.77 10.22
CA PHE A 217 8.99 -7.96 11.45
C PHE A 217 8.88 -8.86 12.69
N PRO A 218 9.81 -8.78 13.65
CA PRO A 218 9.70 -9.53 14.88
C PRO A 218 8.45 -9.15 15.67
N ALA A 219 7.78 -10.17 16.24
CA ALA A 219 6.59 -9.96 17.06
C ALA A 219 6.84 -8.99 18.23
N ASP A 220 8.06 -8.97 18.79
CA ASP A 220 8.43 -8.08 19.88
C ASP A 220 8.55 -6.61 19.44
N ALA A 221 8.97 -6.34 18.20
CA ALA A 221 8.98 -5.00 17.64
C ALA A 221 7.56 -4.45 17.50
N ILE A 222 6.63 -5.29 17.01
CA ILE A 222 5.21 -4.93 16.87
C ILE A 222 4.55 -4.73 18.25
N LYS A 223 4.78 -5.63 19.20
CA LYS A 223 4.20 -5.54 20.55
C LYS A 223 4.63 -4.28 21.30
N ALA A 224 5.88 -3.85 21.10
CA ALA A 224 6.42 -2.67 21.77
C ALA A 224 5.68 -1.37 21.41
N GLU A 225 4.99 -1.30 20.28
CA GLU A 225 4.15 -0.15 19.90
C GLU A 225 2.80 -0.07 20.63
N ASN A 226 2.41 -1.12 21.38
CA ASN A 226 1.14 -1.16 22.11
C ASN A 226 -0.07 -0.75 21.24
N LEU A 227 -0.15 -1.31 20.03
CA LEU A 227 -1.20 -1.01 19.07
C LEU A 227 -2.60 -1.28 19.67
N TRP A 228 -3.43 -0.25 19.71
CA TRP A 228 -4.77 -0.29 20.29
C TRP A 228 -5.89 -0.39 19.25
N MET A 229 -5.56 -0.24 17.96
CA MET A 229 -6.52 -0.26 16.86
C MET A 229 -6.53 -1.62 16.18
N SER A 230 -7.72 -2.13 15.86
CA SER A 230 -7.90 -3.35 15.10
C SER A 230 -9.10 -3.26 14.16
N MET A 231 -9.02 -3.98 13.05
CA MET A 231 -10.16 -4.29 12.20
C MET A 231 -10.73 -5.65 12.63
N PRO A 232 -12.04 -5.74 12.95
CA PRO A 232 -12.66 -7.00 13.32
C PRO A 232 -12.54 -8.00 12.18
N ASP A 233 -11.98 -9.17 12.46
CA ASP A 233 -11.95 -10.26 11.49
C ASP A 233 -13.15 -11.19 11.65
N ARG A 234 -13.44 -11.95 10.59
CA ARG A 234 -14.62 -12.83 10.53
C ARG A 234 -14.62 -13.86 11.66
N GLU A 235 -13.47 -14.38 12.02
CA GLU A 235 -13.36 -15.43 13.05
C GLU A 235 -13.51 -14.84 14.45
N GLU A 236 -12.90 -13.69 14.71
CA GLU A 236 -13.08 -12.91 15.93
C GLU A 236 -14.56 -12.57 16.13
N MET A 237 -15.23 -12.06 15.09
CA MET A 237 -16.66 -11.77 15.16
C MET A 237 -17.51 -13.02 15.36
N ALA A 238 -17.15 -14.15 14.73
CA ALA A 238 -17.87 -15.41 14.92
C ALA A 238 -17.78 -15.92 16.36
N ARG A 239 -16.64 -15.72 17.03
CA ARG A 239 -16.43 -16.09 18.45
C ARG A 239 -17.29 -15.26 19.41
N LEU A 240 -17.70 -14.05 19.01
CA LEU A 240 -18.57 -13.18 19.82
C LEU A 240 -20.05 -13.55 19.70
N ILE A 241 -20.44 -14.37 18.72
CA ILE A 241 -21.83 -14.79 18.55
C ILE A 241 -22.18 -15.79 19.66
N PRO A 242 -23.21 -15.52 20.51
CA PRO A 242 -23.61 -16.44 21.56
C PRO A 242 -24.00 -17.81 20.98
N THR A 243 -23.59 -18.88 21.66
CA THR A 243 -24.08 -20.23 21.37
C THR A 243 -25.32 -20.50 22.21
N HIS A 244 -26.31 -21.17 21.62
CA HIS A 244 -27.60 -21.43 22.26
C HIS A 244 -27.83 -22.93 22.44
N HIS A 245 -28.22 -23.33 23.64
CA HIS A 245 -28.62 -24.71 23.91
C HIS A 245 -30.03 -24.98 23.33
N PRO A 246 -30.29 -26.15 22.73
CA PRO A 246 -31.61 -26.46 22.12
C PRO A 246 -32.80 -26.41 23.09
N ALA A 247 -32.56 -26.51 24.40
CA ALA A 247 -33.60 -26.45 25.43
C ALA A 247 -33.88 -25.04 25.98
N GLU A 248 -33.15 -24.01 25.53
CA GLU A 248 -33.41 -22.62 25.93
C GLU A 248 -34.82 -22.16 25.51
N HIS A 249 -35.46 -21.36 26.36
CA HIS A 249 -36.72 -20.70 26.06
C HIS A 249 -36.55 -19.18 25.92
N LYS A 250 -37.61 -18.48 25.50
CA LYS A 250 -37.63 -17.01 25.27
C LYS A 250 -37.18 -16.14 26.47
N GLY A 251 -37.10 -16.74 27.66
CA GLY A 251 -36.70 -16.05 28.89
C GLY A 251 -35.19 -16.02 29.07
N ASP A 252 -34.49 -17.03 28.55
CA ASP A 252 -33.03 -17.19 28.64
C ASP A 252 -32.28 -16.27 27.66
N ARG A 253 -33.00 -15.78 26.63
CA ARG A 253 -32.46 -14.95 25.54
C ARG A 253 -32.58 -13.44 25.78
N GLY A 254 -32.85 -13.03 27.02
CA GLY A 254 -33.04 -11.63 27.39
C GLY A 254 -34.35 -11.03 26.89
N ARG A 255 -34.62 -9.78 27.29
CA ARG A 255 -35.81 -9.01 26.89
C ARG A 255 -35.35 -7.60 26.59
N VAL A 256 -35.84 -7.03 25.49
CA VAL A 256 -35.52 -5.65 25.08
C VAL A 256 -36.82 -4.87 24.97
N ALA A 257 -36.85 -3.68 25.56
CA ALA A 257 -37.89 -2.69 25.32
C ALA A 257 -37.26 -1.54 24.52
N VAL A 258 -37.81 -1.25 23.34
CA VAL A 258 -37.35 -0.15 22.49
C VAL A 258 -38.36 0.99 22.61
N VAL A 259 -37.90 2.14 23.09
CA VAL A 259 -38.69 3.39 23.12
C VAL A 259 -38.13 4.28 22.02
N ALA A 260 -38.83 4.30 20.88
CA ALA A 260 -38.42 5.00 19.68
C ALA A 260 -39.64 5.53 18.90
N GLY A 261 -39.38 6.36 17.91
CA GLY A 261 -40.39 6.96 17.04
C GLY A 261 -40.87 8.35 17.49
N SER A 262 -41.33 9.13 16.52
CA SER A 262 -41.93 10.45 16.70
C SER A 262 -42.91 10.72 15.54
N VAL A 263 -43.62 11.84 15.58
CA VAL A 263 -44.51 12.25 14.49
C VAL A 263 -43.68 12.40 13.20
N GLY A 264 -44.06 11.68 12.16
CA GLY A 264 -43.34 11.64 10.88
C GLY A 264 -42.21 10.61 10.79
N MET A 265 -41.85 9.94 11.89
CA MET A 265 -40.80 8.92 11.96
C MET A 265 -41.29 7.61 12.60
N ALA A 266 -42.57 7.26 12.39
CA ALA A 266 -43.20 6.10 13.03
C ALA A 266 -42.56 4.75 12.65
N GLY A 267 -41.92 4.65 11.48
CA GLY A 267 -41.23 3.44 11.03
C GLY A 267 -39.84 3.23 11.63
N ALA A 268 -39.37 4.13 12.50
CA ALA A 268 -38.10 3.99 13.19
C ALA A 268 -38.18 3.13 14.47
N ALA A 269 -39.40 2.85 14.95
CA ALA A 269 -39.66 2.00 16.11
C ALA A 269 -39.77 0.51 15.74
#